data_AF-A0A3R9LTJ3-F1
#
_entry.id   AF-A0A3R9LTJ3-F1
#
_cell.length_a   1.000
_cell.length_b   1.000
_cell.length_c   1.000
_cell.angle_alpha   90.00
_cell.angle_beta   90.00
_cell.angle_gamma   90.00
#
_symmetry.space_group_name_H-M   'P 1'
#
loop_
_entity.id
_entity.type
_entity.pdbx_description
1 polymer ?
#
loop_
_entity_poly.entity_id
_entity_poly.type
_entity_poly.pdbx_seq_one_letter_code
_entity_poly.pdbx_strand_id
1 'polypeptide(L)'
;MNDIFSFYKKITEDRDYSFVYEICFDTILEQFGYKSQTEFEKKHLTNDEYQQILDAFEHYLKRYFTVQELQQVVTKETYYYVSKDNLYRKIQYLEKNTIFLEKINKLQTTYNNNKPAMQIIHNNKAGRPKKSYNIFFVACLIEYIKQEQEKKKIVKHIKIQNLGELRQHLNNTMTDSEAYWEIILEKFDEIEDRYFKEIIKDYGMAYRNIMKILEFNRMVLENQKDLIEATNINTEEIKSIIQEYINYFINRTSLITELSSKESINYFLQDNSSFLNNTENFFEEFAVETIECDIEFYRKHASDYKFKKSSIYFCIHARKRIEEQTKIDIKNNNFYLIDNHIQLLKDFSKRYIEKPILEVEEIYKDLDWQFHLSVKNPIRQLLIDGIKASDNTTQTQQLREFLIDYKWL
;
A
#
# COMPACT_ATOMS: atom_id res chain seq x y z
N MET A 1 32.03 14.21 27.29
CA MET A 1 31.36 13.00 27.78
C MET A 1 29.98 13.02 27.18
N ASN A 2 29.70 12.06 26.31
CA ASN A 2 28.39 11.93 25.70
C ASN A 2 27.55 10.98 26.58
N ASP A 3 26.32 11.38 26.86
CA ASP A 3 25.38 10.53 27.58
C ASP A 3 24.99 9.34 26.69
N ILE A 4 24.84 8.14 27.27
CA ILE A 4 24.41 6.93 26.56
C ILE A 4 23.06 7.17 25.86
N PHE A 5 22.18 7.98 26.45
CA PHE A 5 20.92 8.39 25.84
C PHE A 5 21.11 9.22 24.56
N SER A 6 22.14 10.06 24.51
CA SER A 6 22.47 10.84 23.30
C SER A 6 23.04 9.96 22.18
N PHE A 7 23.73 8.88 22.53
CA PHE A 7 24.18 7.86 21.58
C PHE A 7 23.00 7.11 20.97
N TYR A 8 22.09 6.59 21.81
CA TYR A 8 20.89 5.92 21.33
C TYR A 8 20.02 6.86 20.49
N LYS A 9 19.82 8.10 20.94
CA LYS A 9 19.07 9.10 20.19
C LYS A 9 19.63 9.28 18.79
N LYS A 10 20.96 9.48 18.65
CA LYS A 10 21.62 9.61 17.35
C LYS A 10 21.47 8.36 16.48
N ILE A 11 21.60 7.17 17.05
CA ILE A 11 21.41 5.91 16.33
C ILE A 11 19.97 5.74 15.87
N THR A 12 18.99 6.12 16.68
CA THR A 12 17.57 5.94 16.36
C THR A 12 17.01 7.00 15.42
N GLU A 13 17.59 8.21 15.41
CA GLU A 13 17.20 9.30 14.51
C GLU A 13 17.79 9.12 13.11
N ASP A 14 18.94 8.43 13.00
CA ASP A 14 19.54 8.05 11.73
C ASP A 14 19.04 6.68 11.28
N ARG A 15 18.33 6.65 10.15
CA ARG A 15 17.70 5.43 9.62
C ARG A 15 18.72 4.31 9.36
N ASP A 16 19.93 4.64 8.95
CA ASP A 16 20.95 3.66 8.57
C ASP A 16 21.67 3.12 9.79
N TYR A 17 21.98 3.98 10.76
CA TYR A 17 22.52 3.54 12.04
C TYR A 17 21.50 2.73 12.83
N SER A 18 20.22 3.10 12.82
CA SER A 18 19.14 2.30 13.40
C SER A 18 19.09 0.91 12.77
N PHE A 19 19.34 0.80 11.48
CA PHE A 19 19.36 -0.49 10.80
C PHE A 19 20.60 -1.33 11.14
N VAL A 20 21.79 -0.72 11.25
CA VAL A 20 23.01 -1.41 11.71
C VAL A 20 22.90 -1.83 13.17
N TYR A 21 22.25 -1.02 14.00
CA TYR A 21 21.97 -1.32 15.39
C TYR A 21 21.22 -2.65 15.51
N GLU A 22 20.12 -2.79 14.79
CA GLU A 22 19.28 -3.99 14.84
C GLU A 22 19.98 -5.27 14.34
N ILE A 23 20.94 -5.13 13.41
CA ILE A 23 21.61 -6.26 12.76
C ILE A 23 22.93 -6.64 13.43
N CYS A 24 23.71 -5.64 13.85
CA CYS A 24 25.13 -5.80 14.18
C CYS A 24 25.50 -5.29 15.57
N PHE A 25 24.57 -4.71 16.36
CA PHE A 25 24.96 -4.04 17.59
C PHE A 25 25.68 -4.96 18.58
N ASP A 26 25.20 -6.19 18.78
CA ASP A 26 25.90 -7.17 19.63
C ASP A 26 27.33 -7.45 19.15
N THR A 27 27.55 -7.51 17.84
CA THR A 27 28.88 -7.75 17.26
C THR A 27 29.79 -6.54 17.44
N ILE A 28 29.22 -5.34 17.32
CA ILE A 28 29.93 -4.08 17.55
C ILE A 28 30.31 -3.99 19.04
N LEU A 29 29.40 -4.32 19.96
CA LEU A 29 29.68 -4.34 21.40
C LEU A 29 30.82 -5.30 21.76
N GLU A 30 30.83 -6.50 21.19
CA GLU A 30 31.93 -7.46 21.39
C GLU A 30 33.29 -6.93 20.91
N GLN A 31 33.34 -6.18 19.81
CA GLN A 31 34.59 -5.57 19.31
C GLN A 31 35.20 -4.58 20.31
N PHE A 32 34.36 -3.92 21.10
CA PHE A 32 34.78 -2.99 22.15
C PHE A 32 34.87 -3.64 23.53
N GLY A 33 34.79 -4.98 23.60
CA GLY A 33 34.99 -5.75 24.83
C GLY A 33 33.79 -5.81 25.77
N TYR A 34 32.60 -5.40 25.32
CA TYR A 34 31.37 -5.49 26.10
C TYR A 34 30.70 -6.85 25.89
N LYS A 35 30.25 -7.49 26.98
CA LYS A 35 29.60 -8.81 26.94
C LYS A 35 28.09 -8.72 26.73
N SER A 36 27.49 -7.54 26.90
CA SER A 36 26.06 -7.31 26.72
C SER A 36 25.75 -5.81 26.61
N GLN A 37 24.57 -5.50 26.05
CA GLN A 37 24.02 -4.14 26.06
C GLN A 37 23.88 -3.57 27.48
N THR A 38 23.42 -4.38 28.44
CA THR A 38 23.30 -3.94 29.84
C THR A 38 24.64 -3.59 30.50
N GLU A 39 25.74 -4.18 30.02
CA GLU A 39 27.09 -3.80 30.46
C GLU A 39 27.53 -2.48 29.83
N PHE A 40 27.27 -2.31 28.54
CA PHE A 40 27.54 -1.09 27.80
C PHE A 40 26.81 0.13 28.37
N GLU A 41 25.52 -0.02 28.69
CA GLU A 41 24.65 1.04 29.24
C GLU A 41 25.09 1.57 30.62
N LYS A 42 25.92 0.81 31.35
CA LYS A 42 26.44 1.23 32.66
C LYS A 42 27.65 2.16 32.56
N LYS A 43 28.19 2.38 31.37
CA LYS A 43 29.37 3.21 31.15
C LYS A 43 29.02 4.61 30.67
N HIS A 44 29.83 5.58 31.10
CA HIS A 44 29.91 6.88 30.45
C HIS A 44 30.92 6.80 29.30
N LEU A 45 30.50 7.16 28.09
CA LEU A 45 31.37 7.17 26.92
C LEU A 45 32.22 8.44 26.89
N THR A 46 33.52 8.27 26.73
CA THR A 46 34.39 9.36 26.30
C THR A 46 34.03 9.78 24.87
N ASN A 47 34.40 10.99 24.46
CA ASN A 47 34.11 11.46 23.11
C ASN A 47 34.80 10.58 22.04
N ASP A 48 35.98 10.05 22.37
CA ASP A 48 36.74 9.18 21.48
C ASP A 48 36.09 7.80 21.34
N GLU A 49 35.67 7.17 22.45
CA GLU A 49 34.91 5.90 22.40
C GLU A 49 33.60 6.06 21.63
N TYR A 50 32.89 7.17 21.86
CA TYR A 50 31.67 7.49 21.14
C TYR A 50 31.90 7.55 19.62
N GLN A 51 32.95 8.24 19.19
CA GLN A 51 33.27 8.35 17.76
C GLN A 51 33.73 7.01 17.18
N GLN A 52 34.55 6.25 17.90
CA GLN A 52 35.00 4.91 17.47
C GLN A 52 33.84 3.94 17.25
N ILE A 53 32.83 3.98 18.12
CA ILE A 53 31.64 3.16 17.95
C ILE A 53 30.84 3.61 16.71
N LEU A 54 30.69 4.92 16.48
CA LEU A 54 30.04 5.40 15.25
C LEU A 54 30.81 5.02 13.98
N ASP A 55 32.14 5.08 14.01
CA ASP A 55 32.98 4.66 12.90
C ASP A 55 32.81 3.15 12.62
N ALA A 56 32.59 2.34 13.67
CA ALA A 56 32.23 0.93 13.51
C ALA A 56 30.86 0.79 12.82
N PHE A 57 29.85 1.56 13.21
CA PHE A 57 28.55 1.57 12.53
C PHE A 57 28.70 1.89 11.03
N GLU A 58 29.48 2.91 10.69
CA GLU A 58 29.78 3.25 9.29
C GLU A 58 30.54 2.16 8.53
N HIS A 59 31.43 1.45 9.21
CA HIS A 59 32.12 0.30 8.63
C HIS A 59 31.13 -0.81 8.27
N TYR A 60 30.18 -1.10 9.16
CA TYR A 60 29.16 -2.12 8.95
C TYR A 60 28.16 -1.75 7.84
N LEU A 61 27.88 -0.46 7.61
CA LEU A 61 27.09 -0.01 6.45
C LEU A 61 27.71 -0.40 5.10
N LYS A 62 29.04 -0.51 5.05
CA LYS A 62 29.80 -0.82 3.83
C LYS A 62 30.07 -2.31 3.64
N ARG A 63 29.65 -3.15 4.60
CA ARG A 63 29.91 -4.59 4.64
C ARG A 63 28.88 -5.41 3.84
N TYR A 64 29.30 -6.60 3.41
CA TYR A 64 28.43 -7.64 2.88
C TYR A 64 28.11 -8.71 3.92
N PHE A 65 26.84 -9.11 3.98
CA PHE A 65 26.28 -10.15 4.83
C PHE A 65 25.98 -11.40 4.01
N THR A 66 26.46 -12.54 4.47
CA THR A 66 26.15 -13.83 3.85
C THR A 66 24.69 -14.23 4.10
N VAL A 67 24.11 -15.06 3.24
CA VAL A 67 22.75 -15.61 3.50
C VAL A 67 22.62 -16.25 4.89
N GLN A 68 23.69 -16.83 5.43
CA GLN A 68 23.68 -17.42 6.77
C GLN A 68 23.53 -16.36 7.87
N GLU A 69 24.18 -15.21 7.71
CA GLU A 69 24.02 -14.07 8.64
C GLU A 69 22.62 -13.46 8.51
N LEU A 70 22.10 -13.37 7.28
CA LEU A 70 20.72 -12.90 7.05
C LEU A 70 19.68 -13.80 7.73
N GLN A 71 19.91 -15.11 7.74
CA GLN A 71 19.02 -16.07 8.38
C GLN A 71 18.87 -15.79 9.88
N GLN A 72 19.96 -15.46 10.57
CA GLN A 72 19.95 -15.21 12.01
C GLN A 72 19.14 -13.97 12.40
N VAL A 73 18.95 -13.04 11.47
CA VAL A 73 18.22 -11.78 11.70
C VAL A 73 16.76 -11.90 11.25
N VAL A 74 16.54 -12.39 10.03
CA VAL A 74 15.20 -12.51 9.42
C VAL A 74 14.34 -13.57 10.11
N THR A 75 14.92 -14.46 10.91
CA THR A 75 14.18 -15.47 11.69
C THR A 75 13.94 -15.09 13.15
N LYS A 76 14.47 -13.95 13.63
CA LYS A 76 14.13 -13.43 14.97
C LYS A 76 12.66 -13.03 14.98
N GLU A 77 11.94 -13.33 16.08
CA GLU A 77 10.51 -13.03 16.22
C GLU A 77 10.19 -11.54 16.02
N THR A 78 11.16 -10.65 16.26
CA THR A 78 11.11 -9.22 15.99
C THR A 78 10.85 -8.88 14.51
N TYR A 79 11.18 -9.78 13.57
CA TYR A 79 11.11 -9.58 12.12
C TYR A 79 10.44 -10.72 11.34
N TYR A 80 9.56 -11.53 11.96
CA TYR A 80 8.74 -12.58 11.32
C TYR A 80 9.36 -13.99 11.15
N TYR A 81 8.50 -15.02 11.08
CA TYR A 81 8.89 -16.41 10.75
C TYR A 81 8.77 -16.68 9.25
N VAL A 82 9.87 -17.04 8.59
CA VAL A 82 9.91 -17.48 7.17
C VAL A 82 10.72 -18.77 7.06
N SER A 83 10.15 -19.81 6.44
CA SER A 83 10.87 -21.06 6.22
C SER A 83 12.06 -20.86 5.28
N LYS A 84 13.11 -21.65 5.49
CA LYS A 84 14.39 -21.57 4.76
C LYS A 84 14.22 -21.61 3.24
N ASP A 85 13.42 -22.53 2.73
CA ASP A 85 13.18 -22.67 1.28
C ASP A 85 12.43 -21.48 0.69
N ASN A 86 11.52 -20.88 1.47
CA ASN A 86 10.78 -19.70 1.05
C ASN A 86 11.69 -18.47 1.01
N LEU A 87 12.58 -18.30 1.98
CA LEU A 87 13.58 -17.21 1.97
C LEU A 87 14.49 -17.28 0.72
N TYR A 88 14.98 -18.47 0.38
CA TYR A 88 15.80 -18.65 -0.83
C TYR A 88 15.03 -18.31 -2.11
N ARG A 89 13.77 -18.73 -2.23
CA ARG A 89 12.91 -18.38 -3.37
C ARG A 89 12.67 -16.87 -3.46
N LYS A 90 12.41 -16.21 -2.33
CA LYS A 90 12.23 -14.75 -2.26
C LYS A 90 13.48 -14.02 -2.72
N ILE A 91 14.66 -14.42 -2.22
CA ILE A 91 15.93 -13.88 -2.67
C ILE A 91 16.09 -14.07 -4.20
N GLN A 92 15.94 -15.30 -4.71
CA GLN A 92 16.04 -15.60 -6.15
C GLN A 92 15.07 -14.78 -7.03
N TYR A 93 13.87 -14.50 -6.52
CA TYR A 93 12.90 -13.64 -7.20
C TYR A 93 13.35 -12.19 -7.24
N LEU A 94 13.77 -11.65 -6.10
CA LEU A 94 14.23 -10.26 -5.98
C LEU A 94 15.49 -9.99 -6.82
N GLU A 95 16.35 -10.98 -7.03
CA GLU A 95 17.50 -10.91 -7.95
C GLU A 95 17.11 -10.64 -9.41
N LYS A 96 15.84 -10.85 -9.78
CA LYS A 96 15.30 -10.64 -11.14
C LYS A 96 14.27 -9.52 -11.19
N ASN A 97 13.94 -8.90 -10.06
CA ASN A 97 12.93 -7.87 -9.98
C ASN A 97 13.58 -6.49 -10.23
N THR A 98 13.31 -5.91 -11.40
CA THR A 98 13.94 -4.65 -11.85
C THR A 98 13.67 -3.49 -10.90
N ILE A 99 12.42 -3.32 -10.45
CA ILE A 99 12.02 -2.25 -9.51
C ILE A 99 12.78 -2.37 -8.18
N PHE A 100 12.90 -3.59 -7.67
CA PHE A 100 13.65 -3.85 -6.45
C PHE A 100 15.15 -3.55 -6.61
N LEU A 101 15.75 -3.95 -7.73
CA LEU A 101 17.15 -3.69 -8.03
C LEU A 101 17.42 -2.18 -8.21
N GLU A 102 16.51 -1.44 -8.84
CA GLU A 102 16.56 0.03 -8.93
C GLU A 102 16.54 0.69 -7.55
N LYS A 103 15.64 0.24 -6.65
CA LYS A 103 15.58 0.74 -5.27
C LYS A 103 16.91 0.52 -4.54
N ILE A 104 17.52 -0.66 -4.68
CA ILE A 104 18.83 -0.93 -4.06
C ILE A 104 19.92 -0.05 -4.67
N ASN A 105 20.00 0.03 -6.00
CA ASN A 105 21.03 0.82 -6.66
C ASN A 105 20.96 2.29 -6.25
N LYS A 106 19.75 2.87 -6.17
CA LYS A 106 19.56 4.24 -5.68
C LYS A 106 20.11 4.42 -4.27
N LEU A 107 19.76 3.52 -3.34
CA LEU A 107 20.29 3.56 -1.97
C LEU A 107 21.82 3.46 -1.98
N GLN A 108 22.41 2.53 -2.73
CA GLN A 108 23.87 2.39 -2.78
C GLN A 108 24.59 3.65 -3.29
N THR A 109 24.04 4.30 -4.31
CA THR A 109 24.59 5.56 -4.85
C THR A 109 24.56 6.68 -3.82
N THR A 110 23.50 6.78 -3.01
CA THR A 110 23.39 7.78 -1.94
C THR A 110 24.53 7.67 -0.92
N TYR A 111 25.06 6.46 -0.66
CA TYR A 111 26.15 6.24 0.30
C TYR A 111 27.52 6.03 -0.35
N ASN A 112 27.71 6.48 -1.60
CA ASN A 112 28.96 6.32 -2.37
C ASN A 112 29.48 4.87 -2.42
N ASN A 113 28.60 3.88 -2.37
CA ASN A 113 28.99 2.47 -2.41
C ASN A 113 28.91 1.92 -3.83
N ASN A 114 30.02 2.00 -4.57
CA ASN A 114 30.10 1.63 -5.98
C ASN A 114 30.15 0.12 -6.26
N LYS A 115 30.05 -0.73 -5.22
CA LYS A 115 30.10 -2.19 -5.42
C LYS A 115 28.69 -2.74 -5.67
N PRO A 116 28.51 -3.75 -6.55
CA PRO A 116 27.20 -4.34 -6.82
C PRO A 116 26.50 -4.86 -5.54
N ALA A 117 25.17 -4.75 -5.49
CA ALA A 117 24.35 -5.22 -4.36
C ALA A 117 24.58 -6.70 -3.97
N MET A 118 25.05 -7.50 -4.93
CA MET A 118 25.28 -8.92 -4.80
C MET A 118 26.71 -9.27 -5.13
N GLN A 119 27.36 -10.02 -4.24
CA GLN A 119 28.65 -10.61 -4.51
C GLN A 119 28.60 -12.13 -4.36
N ILE A 120 29.25 -12.83 -5.27
CA ILE A 120 29.42 -14.27 -5.21
C ILE A 120 30.72 -14.52 -4.43
N ILE A 121 30.61 -15.02 -3.19
CA ILE A 121 31.77 -15.47 -2.43
C ILE A 121 31.97 -16.97 -2.67
N HIS A 122 33.06 -17.32 -3.34
CA HIS A 122 33.46 -18.70 -3.58
C HIS A 122 34.13 -19.27 -2.33
N ASN A 123 33.53 -20.28 -1.71
CA ASN A 123 34.22 -21.16 -0.77
C ASN A 123 34.37 -22.54 -1.40
N ASN A 124 35.59 -23.08 -1.34
CA ASN A 124 36.01 -24.37 -1.92
C ASN A 124 35.43 -25.60 -1.19
N LYS A 125 34.12 -25.62 -0.90
CA LYS A 125 33.41 -26.85 -0.53
C LYS A 125 32.17 -27.00 -1.41
N ALA A 126 32.04 -28.20 -1.97
CA ALA A 126 31.11 -28.54 -3.03
C ALA A 126 29.70 -27.99 -2.81
N GLY A 127 29.22 -27.20 -3.77
CA GLY A 127 27.82 -27.25 -4.18
C GLY A 127 27.00 -25.97 -4.13
N ARG A 128 27.37 -24.91 -3.39
CA ARG A 128 26.60 -23.66 -3.40
C ARG A 128 27.50 -22.44 -3.19
N PRO A 129 27.68 -21.54 -4.20
CA PRO A 129 28.26 -20.23 -3.92
C PRO A 129 27.45 -19.56 -2.81
N LYS A 130 28.12 -19.12 -1.74
CA LYS A 130 27.47 -18.31 -0.71
C LYS A 130 27.40 -16.90 -1.28
N LYS A 131 26.22 -16.51 -1.79
CA LYS A 131 25.97 -15.12 -2.12
C LYS A 131 26.00 -14.30 -0.83
N SER A 132 26.62 -13.13 -0.91
CA SER A 132 26.57 -12.13 0.13
C SER A 132 25.92 -10.86 -0.42
N TYR A 133 25.20 -10.17 0.45
CA TYR A 133 24.35 -9.03 0.14
C TYR A 133 24.73 -7.87 1.05
N ASN A 134 24.74 -6.66 0.52
CA ASN A 134 24.98 -5.48 1.35
C ASN A 134 23.79 -5.20 2.31
N ILE A 135 24.02 -4.30 3.28
CA ILE A 135 23.01 -3.88 4.27
C ILE A 135 21.68 -3.43 3.62
N PHE A 136 21.73 -2.72 2.48
CA PHE A 136 20.56 -2.18 1.77
C PHE A 136 19.66 -3.27 1.18
N PHE A 137 20.26 -4.33 0.63
CA PHE A 137 19.51 -5.49 0.15
C PHE A 137 18.76 -6.16 1.29
N VAL A 138 19.39 -6.27 2.47
CA VAL A 138 18.76 -6.86 3.66
C VAL A 138 17.58 -6.02 4.11
N ALA A 139 17.73 -4.69 4.13
CA ALA A 139 16.66 -3.78 4.50
C ALA A 139 15.44 -3.94 3.59
N CYS A 140 15.68 -3.91 2.27
CA CYS A 140 14.63 -4.08 1.28
C CYS A 140 14.02 -5.50 1.32
N LEU A 141 14.80 -6.54 1.61
CA LEU A 141 14.31 -7.92 1.78
C LEU A 141 13.39 -8.04 3.00
N ILE A 142 13.76 -7.45 4.13
CA ILE A 142 12.93 -7.43 5.35
C ILE A 142 11.62 -6.72 5.05
N GLU A 143 11.67 -5.52 4.46
CA GLU A 143 10.50 -4.74 4.06
C GLU A 143 9.57 -5.52 3.13
N TYR A 144 10.12 -6.17 2.10
CA TYR A 144 9.38 -7.04 1.20
C TYR A 144 8.73 -8.23 1.92
N ILE A 145 9.43 -8.85 2.88
CA ILE A 145 8.86 -9.92 3.70
C ILE A 145 7.70 -9.39 4.56
N LYS A 146 7.82 -8.18 5.14
CA LYS A 146 6.74 -7.55 5.91
C LYS A 146 5.50 -7.37 5.06
N GLN A 147 5.65 -6.73 3.90
CA GLN A 147 4.56 -6.47 2.95
C GLN A 147 3.88 -7.76 2.50
N GLU A 148 4.66 -8.79 2.15
CA GLU A 148 4.14 -10.11 1.77
C GLU A 148 3.39 -10.83 2.90
N GLN A 149 3.70 -10.54 4.17
CA GLN A 149 3.00 -11.11 5.31
C GLN A 149 1.79 -10.27 5.75
N GLU A 150 1.85 -8.96 5.60
CA GLU A 150 0.68 -8.08 5.77
C GLU A 150 -0.40 -8.44 4.74
N LYS A 151 0.00 -8.71 3.49
CA LYS A 151 -0.85 -9.34 2.45
C LYS A 151 -1.52 -10.64 2.88
N LYS A 152 -0.90 -11.39 3.80
CA LYS A 152 -1.45 -12.65 4.35
C LYS A 152 -2.27 -12.45 5.61
N LYS A 153 -2.06 -11.37 6.37
CA LYS A 153 -2.76 -11.06 7.63
C LYS A 153 -4.04 -10.27 7.39
N ILE A 154 -4.14 -9.50 6.32
CA ILE A 154 -5.37 -8.82 5.94
C ILE A 154 -6.19 -9.82 5.13
N VAL A 155 -6.92 -10.69 5.82
CA VAL A 155 -8.04 -11.42 5.22
C VAL A 155 -9.28 -11.08 6.03
N LYS A 156 -9.97 -10.00 5.64
CA LYS A 156 -11.38 -9.87 5.98
C LYS A 156 -12.10 -10.98 5.23
N HIS A 157 -12.29 -12.12 5.88
CA HIS A 157 -13.04 -13.20 5.26
C HIS A 157 -14.49 -12.76 5.09
N ILE A 158 -14.98 -12.64 3.86
CA ILE A 158 -16.41 -12.69 3.57
C ILE A 158 -16.82 -14.15 3.73
N LYS A 159 -16.83 -14.61 4.99
CA LYS A 159 -17.29 -15.95 5.33
C LYS A 159 -18.77 -16.03 5.01
N ILE A 160 -19.15 -17.07 4.30
CA ILE A 160 -20.54 -17.54 4.28
C ILE A 160 -20.89 -17.84 5.74
N GLN A 161 -21.79 -17.06 6.31
CA GLN A 161 -22.22 -17.26 7.69
C GLN A 161 -23.03 -18.55 7.78
N ASN A 162 -22.92 -19.23 8.91
CA ASN A 162 -23.70 -20.43 9.24
C ASN A 162 -23.66 -21.54 8.18
N LEU A 163 -22.46 -21.94 7.74
CA LEU A 163 -22.25 -23.06 6.79
C LEU A 163 -22.98 -24.36 7.17
N GLY A 164 -23.15 -24.63 8.47
CA GLY A 164 -23.90 -25.77 8.98
C GLY A 164 -25.39 -25.68 8.66
N GLU A 165 -26.00 -24.52 8.89
CA GLU A 165 -27.41 -24.24 8.57
C GLU A 165 -27.62 -24.26 7.05
N LEU A 166 -26.72 -23.67 6.27
CA LEU A 166 -26.79 -23.73 4.81
C LEU A 166 -26.77 -25.19 4.31
N ARG A 167 -25.85 -26.01 4.83
CA ARG A 167 -25.80 -27.44 4.48
C ARG A 167 -27.10 -28.16 4.86
N GLN A 168 -27.68 -27.85 6.02
CA GLN A 168 -28.94 -28.44 6.45
C GLN A 168 -30.11 -28.01 5.55
N HIS A 169 -30.21 -26.73 5.18
CA HIS A 169 -31.23 -26.24 4.28
C HIS A 169 -31.13 -26.89 2.90
N LEU A 170 -29.93 -26.99 2.33
CA LEU A 170 -29.69 -27.66 1.04
C LEU A 170 -30.01 -29.17 1.09
N ASN A 171 -29.70 -29.84 2.20
CA ASN A 171 -30.08 -31.25 2.40
C ASN A 171 -31.60 -31.43 2.41
N ASN A 172 -32.32 -30.52 3.07
CA ASN A 172 -33.77 -30.60 3.22
C ASN A 172 -34.54 -30.32 1.91
N THR A 173 -33.89 -29.70 0.92
CA THR A 173 -34.51 -29.35 -0.38
C THR A 173 -34.02 -30.20 -1.55
N MET A 174 -33.26 -31.29 -1.30
CA MET A 174 -32.75 -32.16 -2.38
C MET A 174 -33.83 -32.73 -3.33
N THR A 175 -35.07 -32.86 -2.87
CA THR A 175 -36.19 -33.38 -3.67
C THR A 175 -36.93 -32.29 -4.45
N ASP A 176 -36.58 -31.02 -4.23
CA ASP A 176 -37.19 -29.86 -4.86
C ASP A 176 -36.08 -29.00 -5.49
N SER A 177 -35.86 -29.21 -6.78
CA SER A 177 -34.81 -28.52 -7.52
C SER A 177 -34.98 -27.01 -7.57
N GLU A 178 -36.22 -26.51 -7.52
CA GLU A 178 -36.50 -25.07 -7.54
C GLU A 178 -36.16 -24.47 -6.18
N ALA A 179 -36.65 -25.06 -5.09
CA ALA A 179 -36.32 -24.61 -3.73
C ALA A 179 -34.82 -24.73 -3.42
N TYR A 180 -34.15 -25.79 -3.89
CA TYR A 180 -32.70 -25.94 -3.76
C TYR A 180 -31.96 -24.82 -4.51
N TRP A 181 -32.38 -24.50 -5.73
CA TRP A 181 -31.78 -23.45 -6.54
C TRP A 181 -31.95 -22.06 -5.90
N GLU A 182 -33.13 -21.76 -5.36
CA GLU A 182 -33.41 -20.49 -4.69
C GLU A 182 -32.47 -20.25 -3.49
N ILE A 183 -32.20 -21.26 -2.67
CA ILE A 183 -31.27 -21.16 -1.54
C ILE A 183 -29.84 -20.83 -2.02
N ILE A 184 -29.39 -21.45 -3.11
CA ILE A 184 -28.06 -21.17 -3.69
C ILE A 184 -28.02 -19.74 -4.24
N LEU A 185 -29.07 -19.30 -4.93
CA LEU A 185 -29.16 -17.97 -5.52
C LEU A 185 -29.12 -16.88 -4.44
N GLU A 186 -29.89 -17.06 -3.36
CA GLU A 186 -29.89 -16.14 -2.21
C GLU A 186 -28.48 -15.98 -1.62
N LYS A 187 -27.69 -17.06 -1.56
CA LYS A 187 -26.30 -16.99 -1.09
C LYS A 187 -25.37 -16.28 -2.06
N PHE A 188 -25.58 -16.41 -3.37
CA PHE A 188 -24.86 -15.58 -4.34
C PHE A 188 -25.19 -14.10 -4.15
N ASP A 189 -26.47 -13.76 -3.95
CA ASP A 189 -26.91 -12.38 -3.71
C ASP A 189 -26.31 -11.81 -2.42
N GLU A 190 -26.30 -12.57 -1.32
CA GLU A 190 -25.70 -12.14 -0.05
C GLU A 190 -24.19 -11.86 -0.18
N ILE A 191 -23.46 -12.72 -0.90
CA ILE A 191 -22.02 -12.57 -1.12
C ILE A 191 -21.75 -11.33 -1.99
N GLU A 192 -22.52 -11.13 -3.05
CA GLU A 192 -22.37 -10.02 -3.99
C GLU A 192 -22.74 -8.67 -3.34
N ASP A 193 -23.83 -8.59 -2.58
CA ASP A 193 -24.21 -7.37 -1.86
C ASP A 193 -23.12 -6.92 -0.87
N ARG A 194 -22.51 -7.86 -0.13
CA ARG A 194 -21.39 -7.56 0.76
C ARG A 194 -20.16 -7.06 0.02
N TYR A 195 -19.87 -7.62 -1.15
CA TYR A 195 -18.77 -7.17 -2.01
C TYR A 195 -18.93 -5.71 -2.39
N PHE A 196 -20.09 -5.35 -2.93
CA PHE A 196 -20.35 -3.98 -3.37
C PHE A 196 -20.34 -2.99 -2.21
N LYS A 197 -20.88 -3.36 -1.04
CA LYS A 197 -20.81 -2.50 0.15
C LYS A 197 -19.38 -2.20 0.60
N GLU A 198 -18.49 -3.19 0.63
CA GLU A 198 -17.09 -2.96 1.01
C GLU A 198 -16.36 -2.17 -0.08
N ILE A 199 -16.59 -2.47 -1.36
CA ILE A 199 -15.98 -1.73 -2.47
C ILE A 199 -16.42 -0.27 -2.49
N ILE A 200 -17.72 0.03 -2.37
CA ILE A 200 -18.25 1.41 -2.33
C ILE A 200 -17.65 2.18 -1.15
N LYS A 201 -17.55 1.53 0.01
CA LYS A 201 -16.93 2.12 1.20
C LYS A 201 -15.47 2.47 0.95
N ASP A 202 -14.68 1.55 0.42
CA ASP A 202 -13.24 1.75 0.18
C ASP A 202 -13.01 2.82 -0.92
N TYR A 203 -13.83 2.85 -1.98
CA TYR A 203 -13.82 3.92 -2.98
C TYR A 203 -14.20 5.29 -2.40
N GLY A 204 -15.27 5.35 -1.61
CA GLY A 204 -15.70 6.59 -0.96
C GLY A 204 -14.62 7.16 -0.03
N MET A 205 -13.79 6.30 0.57
CA MET A 205 -12.65 6.73 1.38
C MET A 205 -11.51 7.32 0.54
N ALA A 206 -11.15 6.71 -0.59
CA ALA A 206 -10.13 7.26 -1.50
C ALA A 206 -10.54 8.62 -2.07
N TYR A 207 -11.82 8.77 -2.41
CA TYR A 207 -12.37 10.00 -2.98
C TYR A 207 -12.35 11.19 -2.00
N ARG A 208 -12.43 10.92 -0.70
CA ARG A 208 -12.38 11.95 0.34
C ARG A 208 -11.12 12.82 0.25
N ASN A 209 -9.99 12.28 -0.19
CA ASN A 209 -8.76 13.07 -0.30
C ASN A 209 -8.77 13.98 -1.53
N ILE A 210 -9.36 13.54 -2.64
CA ILE A 210 -9.65 14.40 -3.78
C ILE A 210 -10.62 15.51 -3.37
N MET A 211 -11.67 15.20 -2.61
CA MET A 211 -12.58 16.24 -2.07
C MET A 211 -11.84 17.33 -1.30
N LYS A 212 -10.91 16.94 -0.41
CA LYS A 212 -10.12 17.92 0.36
C LYS A 212 -9.26 18.81 -0.54
N ILE A 213 -8.68 18.27 -1.61
CA ILE A 213 -7.88 19.03 -2.58
C ILE A 213 -8.76 20.06 -3.29
N LEU A 214 -9.97 19.65 -3.66
CA LEU A 214 -10.92 20.49 -4.38
C LEU A 214 -11.48 21.59 -3.47
N GLU A 215 -11.83 21.23 -2.23
CA GLU A 215 -12.19 22.21 -1.19
C GLU A 215 -11.04 23.20 -0.96
N PHE A 216 -9.80 22.75 -0.93
CA PHE A 216 -8.65 23.64 -0.82
C PHE A 216 -8.52 24.57 -2.03
N ASN A 217 -8.59 24.05 -3.25
CA ASN A 217 -8.50 24.89 -4.44
C ASN A 217 -9.58 25.98 -4.45
N ARG A 218 -10.84 25.59 -4.21
CA ARG A 218 -11.97 26.53 -4.23
C ARG A 218 -11.96 27.49 -3.03
N MET A 219 -11.83 26.96 -1.81
CA MET A 219 -11.99 27.78 -0.60
C MET A 219 -10.74 28.57 -0.24
N VAL A 220 -9.56 28.06 -0.58
CA VAL A 220 -8.28 28.71 -0.27
C VAL A 220 -7.74 29.45 -1.49
N LEU A 221 -7.43 28.74 -2.58
CA LEU A 221 -6.73 29.35 -3.72
C LEU A 221 -7.60 30.36 -4.48
N GLU A 222 -8.89 30.07 -4.65
CA GLU A 222 -9.82 30.95 -5.38
C GLU A 222 -10.47 31.99 -4.46
N ASN A 223 -11.13 31.55 -3.39
CA ASN A 223 -11.90 32.45 -2.52
C ASN A 223 -11.03 33.36 -1.63
N GLN A 224 -9.79 32.96 -1.32
CA GLN A 224 -8.83 33.79 -0.58
C GLN A 224 -7.70 34.33 -1.46
N LYS A 225 -7.92 34.41 -2.77
CA LYS A 225 -6.92 34.83 -3.75
C LYS A 225 -6.23 36.14 -3.37
N ASP A 226 -6.99 37.17 -2.99
CA ASP A 226 -6.43 38.48 -2.61
C ASP A 226 -5.52 38.39 -1.37
N LEU A 227 -5.86 37.54 -0.39
CA LEU A 227 -5.01 37.31 0.78
C LEU A 227 -3.75 36.53 0.41
N ILE A 228 -3.86 35.56 -0.50
CA ILE A 228 -2.73 34.77 -0.97
C ILE A 228 -1.77 35.64 -1.79
N GLU A 229 -2.27 36.46 -2.70
CA GLU A 229 -1.47 37.41 -3.50
C GLU A 229 -0.79 38.46 -2.63
N ALA A 230 -1.36 38.79 -1.46
CA ALA A 230 -0.77 39.67 -0.47
C ALA A 230 0.32 38.99 0.40
N THR A 231 0.63 37.72 0.17
CA THR A 231 1.68 36.94 0.85
C THR A 231 2.72 36.41 -0.14
N ASN A 232 3.78 35.80 0.36
CA ASN A 232 4.84 35.20 -0.47
C ASN A 232 4.62 33.70 -0.73
N ILE A 233 3.37 33.24 -0.74
CA ILE A 233 3.03 31.83 -0.97
C ILE A 233 3.20 31.49 -2.46
N ASN A 234 3.95 30.43 -2.74
CA ASN A 234 4.17 29.94 -4.11
C ASN A 234 2.96 29.13 -4.62
N THR A 235 1.97 29.80 -5.20
CA THR A 235 0.76 29.15 -5.72
C THR A 235 1.00 28.23 -6.90
N GLU A 236 2.01 28.51 -7.73
CA GLU A 236 2.32 27.66 -8.90
C GLU A 236 2.90 26.31 -8.47
N GLU A 237 3.74 26.30 -7.45
CA GLU A 237 4.26 25.06 -6.86
C GLU A 237 3.15 24.24 -6.18
N ILE A 238 2.24 24.90 -5.47
CA ILE A 238 1.05 24.25 -4.89
C ILE A 238 0.19 23.59 -5.97
N LYS A 239 -0.09 24.29 -7.08
CA LYS A 239 -0.85 23.72 -8.21
C LYS A 239 -0.14 22.53 -8.84
N SER A 240 1.18 22.59 -8.98
CA SER A 240 1.99 21.46 -9.49
C SER A 240 1.87 20.24 -8.59
N ILE A 241 1.99 20.40 -7.27
CA ILE A 241 1.83 19.32 -6.28
C ILE A 241 0.45 18.69 -6.37
N ILE A 242 -0.60 19.51 -6.46
CA ILE A 242 -1.99 19.04 -6.62
C ILE A 242 -2.12 18.21 -7.89
N GLN A 243 -1.63 18.72 -9.03
CA GLN A 243 -1.73 18.03 -10.31
C GLN A 243 -0.96 16.70 -10.33
N GLU A 244 0.23 16.65 -9.74
CA GLU A 244 1.01 15.42 -9.62
C GLU A 244 0.26 14.35 -8.81
N TYR A 245 -0.40 14.74 -7.72
CA TYR A 245 -1.19 13.80 -6.93
C TYR A 245 -2.47 13.36 -7.64
N ILE A 246 -3.15 14.23 -8.40
CA ILE A 246 -4.31 13.84 -9.21
C ILE A 246 -3.88 12.81 -10.26
N ASN A 247 -2.76 13.04 -10.95
CA ASN A 247 -2.21 12.09 -11.91
C ASN A 247 -1.87 10.75 -11.23
N TYR A 248 -1.28 10.81 -10.04
CA TYR A 248 -1.00 9.64 -9.23
C TYR A 248 -2.30 8.91 -8.83
N PHE A 249 -3.31 9.64 -8.37
CA PHE A 249 -4.62 9.12 -7.99
C PHE A 249 -5.26 8.39 -9.17
N ILE A 250 -5.38 9.03 -10.33
CA ILE A 250 -5.95 8.45 -11.55
C ILE A 250 -5.20 7.18 -11.95
N ASN A 251 -3.86 7.23 -11.97
CA ASN A 251 -3.05 6.07 -12.32
C ASN A 251 -3.27 4.89 -11.37
N ARG A 252 -3.38 5.15 -10.06
CA ARG A 252 -3.56 4.09 -9.06
C ARG A 252 -4.99 3.56 -9.03
N THR A 253 -6.01 4.42 -9.18
CA THR A 253 -7.41 4.00 -9.21
C THR A 253 -7.82 3.33 -10.51
N SER A 254 -7.13 3.62 -11.63
CA SER A 254 -7.35 2.93 -12.91
C SER A 254 -7.16 1.40 -12.81
N LEU A 255 -6.33 0.94 -11.87
CA LEU A 255 -6.13 -0.49 -11.59
C LEU A 255 -7.32 -1.14 -10.90
N ILE A 256 -8.20 -0.35 -10.28
CA ILE A 256 -9.35 -0.82 -9.52
C ILE A 256 -10.61 -0.82 -10.39
N THR A 257 -10.83 0.26 -11.14
CA THR A 257 -12.05 0.43 -11.95
C THR A 257 -11.90 0.02 -13.41
N GLU A 258 -10.75 0.23 -14.07
CA GLU A 258 -10.67 0.31 -15.55
C GLU A 258 -11.85 1.10 -16.20
N LEU A 259 -12.59 1.93 -15.44
CA LEU A 259 -13.84 2.57 -15.90
C LEU A 259 -13.61 3.86 -16.66
N SER A 260 -12.58 4.62 -16.31
CA SER A 260 -12.15 5.66 -17.21
C SER A 260 -11.34 4.98 -18.30
N SER A 261 -11.97 4.70 -19.44
CA SER A 261 -11.29 4.23 -20.64
C SER A 261 -9.98 5.02 -20.84
N LYS A 262 -8.97 4.43 -21.48
CA LYS A 262 -7.75 5.18 -21.85
C LYS A 262 -8.07 6.51 -22.54
N GLU A 263 -9.21 6.60 -23.23
CA GLU A 263 -9.74 7.82 -23.85
C GLU A 263 -10.28 8.83 -22.82
N SER A 264 -11.01 8.39 -21.79
CA SER A 264 -11.44 9.25 -20.68
C SER A 264 -10.22 9.74 -19.88
N ILE A 265 -9.32 8.83 -19.49
CA ILE A 265 -8.04 9.17 -18.82
C ILE A 265 -7.21 10.13 -19.69
N ASN A 266 -7.11 9.87 -21.01
CA ASN A 266 -6.37 10.76 -21.91
C ASN A 266 -7.09 12.09 -22.13
N TYR A 267 -8.42 12.15 -22.15
CA TYR A 267 -9.16 13.41 -22.21
C TYR A 267 -8.86 14.26 -20.96
N PHE A 268 -8.85 13.63 -19.77
CA PHE A 268 -8.48 14.29 -18.51
C PHE A 268 -6.99 14.67 -18.43
N LEU A 269 -6.08 13.86 -18.98
CA LEU A 269 -4.63 14.11 -18.97
C LEU A 269 -4.14 15.00 -20.14
N GLN A 270 -4.88 15.13 -21.23
CA GLN A 270 -4.49 15.96 -22.39
C GLN A 270 -4.79 17.44 -22.14
N ASP A 271 -5.72 17.75 -21.26
CA ASP A 271 -6.10 19.12 -20.93
C ASP A 271 -5.52 19.55 -19.56
N ASN A 272 -4.22 19.31 -19.36
CA ASN A 272 -3.46 19.59 -18.12
C ASN A 272 -3.53 21.05 -17.64
N SER A 273 -4.02 21.98 -18.48
CA SER A 273 -4.28 23.38 -18.11
C SER A 273 -5.70 23.65 -17.65
N SER A 274 -6.63 22.70 -17.79
CA SER A 274 -8.06 22.89 -17.53
C SER A 274 -8.61 22.09 -16.35
N PHE A 275 -7.85 21.14 -15.76
CA PHE A 275 -8.37 20.35 -14.63
C PHE A 275 -8.86 21.22 -13.46
N LEU A 276 -8.07 22.22 -13.04
CA LEU A 276 -8.47 23.20 -12.01
C LEU A 276 -9.61 24.13 -12.48
N ASN A 277 -9.79 24.30 -13.78
CA ASN A 277 -10.84 25.15 -14.38
C ASN A 277 -12.14 24.39 -14.68
N ASN A 278 -12.14 23.05 -14.65
CA ASN A 278 -13.27 22.17 -15.01
C ASN A 278 -13.60 21.15 -13.91
N THR A 279 -13.24 21.44 -12.66
CA THR A 279 -13.47 20.57 -11.50
C THR A 279 -14.93 20.16 -11.33
N GLU A 280 -15.91 20.99 -11.72
CA GLU A 280 -17.35 20.66 -11.68
C GLU A 280 -17.74 19.57 -12.70
N ASN A 281 -17.16 19.57 -13.91
CA ASN A 281 -17.44 18.53 -14.91
C ASN A 281 -16.82 17.17 -14.51
N PHE A 282 -15.66 17.20 -13.85
CA PHE A 282 -15.05 15.99 -13.29
C PHE A 282 -15.98 15.35 -12.23
N PHE A 283 -16.71 16.14 -11.45
CA PHE A 283 -17.67 15.64 -10.48
C PHE A 283 -18.88 14.97 -11.12
N GLU A 284 -19.52 15.63 -12.10
CA GLU A 284 -20.71 15.07 -12.73
C GLU A 284 -20.42 13.75 -13.44
N GLU A 285 -19.28 13.61 -14.10
CA GLU A 285 -18.92 12.37 -14.79
C GLU A 285 -18.39 11.29 -13.83
N PHE A 286 -17.50 11.64 -12.89
CA PHE A 286 -16.86 10.65 -12.01
C PHE A 286 -17.73 10.24 -10.82
N ALA A 287 -18.52 11.16 -10.23
CA ALA A 287 -19.41 10.85 -9.10
C ALA A 287 -20.60 9.99 -9.53
N VAL A 288 -21.14 10.19 -10.74
CA VAL A 288 -22.18 9.32 -11.31
C VAL A 288 -21.66 7.90 -11.53
N GLU A 289 -20.40 7.73 -11.96
CA GLU A 289 -19.81 6.40 -12.14
C GLU A 289 -19.37 5.70 -10.82
N THR A 290 -19.08 6.46 -9.76
CA THR A 290 -18.55 5.92 -8.48
C THR A 290 -19.56 5.82 -7.34
N ILE A 291 -20.57 6.69 -7.27
CA ILE A 291 -21.55 6.72 -6.17
C ILE A 291 -22.81 5.90 -6.51
N GLU A 292 -23.16 5.81 -7.79
CA GLU A 292 -24.20 4.91 -8.28
C GLU A 292 -23.56 3.65 -8.86
N CYS A 293 -22.89 2.87 -8.01
CA CYS A 293 -22.68 1.45 -8.28
C CYS A 293 -24.03 0.71 -8.26
N ASP A 294 -24.91 1.04 -9.20
CA ASP A 294 -26.13 0.31 -9.44
C ASP A 294 -25.76 -1.04 -10.04
N ILE A 295 -25.95 -2.09 -9.24
CA ILE A 295 -25.69 -3.47 -9.63
C ILE A 295 -26.48 -3.80 -10.91
N GLU A 296 -27.67 -3.23 -11.09
CA GLU A 296 -28.47 -3.42 -12.31
C GLU A 296 -27.83 -2.77 -13.53
N PHE A 297 -27.22 -1.59 -13.38
CA PHE A 297 -26.44 -0.95 -14.44
C PHE A 297 -25.28 -1.83 -14.89
N TYR A 298 -24.43 -2.30 -13.97
CA TYR A 298 -23.30 -3.17 -14.33
C TYR A 298 -23.76 -4.51 -14.90
N ARG A 299 -24.82 -5.12 -14.37
CA ARG A 299 -25.39 -6.37 -14.91
C ARG A 299 -25.91 -6.18 -16.34
N LYS A 300 -26.53 -5.05 -16.64
CA LYS A 300 -27.06 -4.68 -17.96
C LYS A 300 -25.94 -4.42 -18.97
N HIS A 301 -24.85 -3.82 -18.53
CA HIS A 301 -23.73 -3.40 -19.39
C HIS A 301 -22.52 -4.34 -19.37
N ALA A 302 -22.56 -5.46 -18.64
CA ALA A 302 -21.46 -6.42 -18.55
C ALA A 302 -20.98 -6.99 -19.90
N SER A 303 -21.79 -6.97 -20.95
CA SER A 303 -21.39 -7.43 -22.30
C SER A 303 -20.55 -6.40 -23.06
N ASP A 304 -20.55 -5.13 -22.64
CA ASP A 304 -19.79 -4.05 -23.27
C ASP A 304 -18.29 -4.20 -22.97
N TYR A 305 -17.47 -4.03 -24.02
CA TYR A 305 -16.02 -4.23 -23.97
C TYR A 305 -15.34 -3.31 -22.96
N LYS A 306 -15.94 -2.15 -22.68
CA LYS A 306 -15.44 -1.17 -21.71
C LYS A 306 -15.40 -1.74 -20.29
N PHE A 307 -16.27 -2.69 -19.96
CA PHE A 307 -16.37 -3.25 -18.61
C PHE A 307 -15.63 -4.58 -18.46
N LYS A 308 -15.20 -5.25 -19.55
CA LYS A 308 -14.66 -6.65 -19.55
C LYS A 308 -13.40 -6.91 -18.73
N LYS A 309 -12.81 -5.86 -18.16
CA LYS A 309 -11.56 -5.92 -17.41
C LYS A 309 -11.68 -5.39 -15.99
N SER A 310 -12.85 -4.89 -15.59
CA SER A 310 -13.07 -4.45 -14.23
C SER A 310 -13.24 -5.65 -13.28
N SER A 311 -12.84 -5.46 -12.02
CA SER A 311 -13.09 -6.43 -10.95
C SER A 311 -14.58 -6.79 -10.82
N ILE A 312 -15.46 -5.80 -11.03
CA ILE A 312 -16.92 -5.94 -11.05
C ILE A 312 -17.38 -6.87 -12.19
N TYR A 313 -16.83 -6.74 -13.40
CA TYR A 313 -17.14 -7.66 -14.49
C TYR A 313 -16.69 -9.08 -14.20
N PHE A 314 -15.50 -9.26 -13.62
CA PHE A 314 -15.03 -10.59 -13.24
C PHE A 314 -15.92 -11.23 -12.18
N CYS A 315 -16.42 -10.45 -11.22
CA CYS A 315 -17.43 -10.89 -10.25
C CYS A 315 -18.72 -11.34 -10.95
N ILE A 316 -19.33 -10.48 -11.78
CA ILE A 316 -20.60 -10.77 -12.50
C ILE A 316 -20.44 -11.98 -13.43
N HIS A 317 -19.32 -12.08 -14.15
CA HIS A 317 -19.07 -13.17 -15.08
C HIS A 317 -18.74 -14.48 -14.36
N ALA A 318 -18.00 -14.43 -13.25
CA ALA A 318 -17.76 -15.60 -12.42
C ALA A 318 -19.07 -16.12 -11.82
N ARG A 319 -19.93 -15.21 -11.33
CA ARG A 319 -21.27 -15.53 -10.86
C ARG A 319 -22.08 -16.23 -11.94
N LYS A 320 -22.27 -15.62 -13.12
CA LYS A 320 -23.01 -16.23 -14.24
C LYS A 320 -22.52 -17.64 -14.58
N ARG A 321 -21.20 -17.82 -14.69
CA ARG A 321 -20.61 -19.13 -14.98
C ARG A 321 -20.92 -20.17 -13.89
N ILE A 322 -20.82 -19.79 -12.62
CA ILE A 322 -21.08 -20.69 -11.50
C ILE A 322 -22.58 -20.99 -11.40
N GLU A 323 -23.45 -20.02 -11.65
CA GLU A 323 -24.90 -20.22 -11.73
C GLU A 323 -25.28 -21.20 -12.84
N GLU A 324 -24.73 -21.03 -14.05
CA GLU A 324 -24.96 -21.94 -15.18
C GLU A 324 -24.51 -23.37 -14.87
N GLN A 325 -23.31 -23.52 -14.30
CA GLN A 325 -22.78 -24.82 -13.88
C GLN A 325 -23.69 -25.47 -12.82
N THR A 326 -24.09 -24.70 -11.80
CA THR A 326 -24.93 -25.21 -10.71
C THR A 326 -26.32 -25.60 -11.21
N LYS A 327 -26.92 -24.84 -12.15
CA LYS A 327 -28.18 -25.21 -12.79
C LYS A 327 -28.08 -26.51 -13.60
N ILE A 328 -26.96 -26.72 -14.30
CA ILE A 328 -26.71 -27.97 -15.03
C ILE A 328 -26.60 -29.14 -14.04
N ASP A 329 -25.86 -28.96 -12.94
CA ASP A 329 -25.67 -29.99 -11.91
C ASP A 329 -26.99 -30.37 -11.24
N ILE A 330 -27.83 -29.38 -10.91
CA ILE A 330 -29.18 -29.60 -10.36
C ILE A 330 -30.08 -30.33 -11.38
N LYS A 331 -30.11 -29.89 -12.65
CA LYS A 331 -30.94 -30.53 -13.70
C LYS A 331 -30.57 -31.99 -13.96
N ASN A 332 -29.30 -32.35 -13.77
CA ASN A 332 -28.82 -33.72 -13.95
C ASN A 332 -29.02 -34.60 -12.70
N ASN A 333 -29.79 -34.14 -11.70
CA ASN A 333 -30.03 -34.82 -10.41
C ASN A 333 -28.74 -35.17 -9.64
N ASN A 334 -27.66 -34.40 -9.83
CA ASN A 334 -26.40 -34.61 -9.13
C ASN A 334 -26.40 -33.98 -7.73
N PHE A 335 -27.40 -34.30 -6.89
CA PHE A 335 -27.55 -33.74 -5.54
C PHE A 335 -26.46 -34.20 -4.54
N TYR A 336 -25.65 -35.21 -4.88
CA TYR A 336 -24.48 -35.66 -4.11
C TYR A 336 -23.33 -34.63 -4.07
N LEU A 337 -23.54 -33.46 -4.67
CA LEU A 337 -22.59 -32.37 -4.82
C LEU A 337 -22.85 -31.19 -3.86
N ILE A 338 -23.66 -31.31 -2.79
CA ILE A 338 -23.85 -30.20 -1.81
C ILE A 338 -22.50 -29.63 -1.38
N ASP A 339 -21.53 -30.50 -1.10
CA ASP A 339 -20.20 -30.09 -0.67
C ASP A 339 -19.45 -29.35 -1.79
N ASN A 340 -19.69 -29.73 -3.04
CA ASN A 340 -19.15 -29.07 -4.22
C ASN A 340 -19.85 -27.73 -4.51
N HIS A 341 -21.18 -27.63 -4.35
CA HIS A 341 -21.92 -26.38 -4.48
C HIS A 341 -21.54 -25.38 -3.37
N ILE A 342 -21.38 -25.86 -2.13
CA ILE A 342 -20.81 -25.06 -1.03
C ILE A 342 -19.38 -24.65 -1.35
N GLN A 343 -18.57 -25.54 -1.95
CA GLN A 343 -17.21 -25.21 -2.33
C GLN A 343 -17.16 -24.17 -3.46
N LEU A 344 -18.07 -24.23 -4.44
CA LEU A 344 -18.23 -23.22 -5.48
C LEU A 344 -18.62 -21.85 -4.90
N LEU A 345 -19.55 -21.81 -3.93
CA LEU A 345 -19.89 -20.57 -3.21
C LEU A 345 -18.69 -20.02 -2.42
N LYS A 346 -17.91 -20.90 -1.78
CA LYS A 346 -16.67 -20.50 -1.08
C LYS A 346 -15.61 -19.98 -2.05
N ASP A 347 -15.42 -20.64 -3.18
CA ASP A 347 -14.49 -20.19 -4.21
C ASP A 347 -14.94 -18.88 -4.86
N PHE A 348 -16.25 -18.68 -5.03
CA PHE A 348 -16.84 -17.41 -5.46
C PHE A 348 -16.49 -16.30 -4.48
N SER A 349 -16.85 -16.47 -3.19
CA SER A 349 -16.54 -15.50 -2.13
C SER A 349 -15.03 -15.23 -1.99
N LYS A 350 -14.19 -16.26 -2.06
CA LYS A 350 -12.76 -16.08 -1.82
C LYS A 350 -12.02 -15.50 -3.02
N ARG A 351 -12.23 -16.04 -4.21
CA ARG A 351 -11.40 -15.72 -5.39
C ARG A 351 -11.86 -14.49 -6.14
N TYR A 352 -13.17 -14.29 -6.21
CA TYR A 352 -13.77 -13.28 -7.07
C TYR A 352 -14.30 -12.07 -6.30
N ILE A 353 -14.26 -12.12 -4.96
CA ILE A 353 -14.84 -11.11 -4.07
C ILE A 353 -13.80 -10.63 -3.04
N GLU A 354 -13.30 -11.51 -2.16
CA GLU A 354 -12.31 -11.12 -1.13
C GLU A 354 -11.00 -10.59 -1.73
N LYS A 355 -10.45 -11.28 -2.73
CA LYS A 355 -9.16 -10.90 -3.32
C LYS A 355 -9.20 -9.48 -3.96
N PRO A 356 -10.19 -9.14 -4.80
CA PRO A 356 -10.31 -7.77 -5.32
C PRO A 356 -10.48 -6.70 -4.24
N ILE A 357 -11.27 -6.95 -3.18
CA ILE A 357 -11.41 -5.99 -2.06
C ILE A 357 -10.06 -5.69 -1.43
N LEU A 358 -9.23 -6.72 -1.20
CA LEU A 358 -7.90 -6.52 -0.61
C LEU A 358 -6.98 -5.70 -1.52
N GLU A 359 -7.05 -5.92 -2.83
CA GLU A 359 -6.30 -5.13 -3.82
C GLU A 359 -6.77 -3.67 -3.81
N VAL A 360 -8.08 -3.41 -3.68
CA VAL A 360 -8.65 -2.07 -3.52
C VAL A 360 -8.17 -1.41 -2.22
N GLU A 361 -8.19 -2.13 -1.10
CA GLU A 361 -7.80 -1.62 0.21
C GLU A 361 -6.32 -1.22 0.26
N GLU A 362 -5.43 -1.99 -0.38
CA GLU A 362 -4.01 -1.64 -0.52
C GLU A 362 -3.81 -0.35 -1.31
N ILE A 363 -4.54 -0.20 -2.43
CA ILE A 363 -4.47 1.00 -3.25
C ILE A 363 -5.00 2.20 -2.47
N TYR A 364 -6.09 2.05 -1.72
CA TYR A 364 -6.60 3.11 -0.84
C TYR A 364 -5.56 3.55 0.20
N LYS A 365 -4.97 2.61 0.95
CA LYS A 365 -3.97 2.93 1.98
C LYS A 365 -2.79 3.71 1.41
N ASP A 366 -2.35 3.31 0.23
CA ASP A 366 -1.29 3.99 -0.51
C ASP A 366 -1.73 5.39 -0.95
N LEU A 367 -2.93 5.55 -1.52
CA LEU A 367 -3.49 6.86 -1.88
C LEU A 367 -3.63 7.82 -0.69
N ASP A 368 -4.05 7.31 0.46
CA ASP A 368 -4.18 8.09 1.69
C ASP A 368 -2.83 8.52 2.25
N TRP A 369 -1.88 7.60 2.28
CA TRP A 369 -0.51 7.88 2.68
C TRP A 369 0.14 8.94 1.76
N GLN A 370 -0.01 8.78 0.44
CA GLN A 370 0.52 9.71 -0.55
C GLN A 370 -0.16 11.07 -0.51
N PHE A 371 -1.46 11.14 -0.20
CA PHE A 371 -2.13 12.42 0.04
C PHE A 371 -1.45 13.19 1.18
N HIS A 372 -1.19 12.50 2.30
CA HIS A 372 -0.56 13.14 3.45
C HIS A 372 0.89 13.56 3.19
N LEU A 373 1.70 12.68 2.59
CA LEU A 373 3.11 12.93 2.36
C LEU A 373 3.40 13.88 1.21
N SER A 374 2.68 13.74 0.10
CA SER A 374 3.01 14.38 -1.17
C SER A 374 2.15 15.61 -1.44
N VAL A 375 1.01 15.77 -0.76
CA VAL A 375 0.11 16.91 -0.93
C VAL A 375 -0.01 17.71 0.35
N LYS A 376 -0.60 17.12 1.40
CA LYS A 376 -0.98 17.86 2.60
C LYS A 376 0.21 18.52 3.29
N ASN A 377 1.27 17.76 3.55
CA ASN A 377 2.44 18.29 4.25
C ASN A 377 3.25 19.27 3.40
N PRO A 378 3.55 19.00 2.11
CA PRO A 378 4.25 19.95 1.25
C PRO A 378 3.49 21.26 1.07
N ILE A 379 2.18 21.20 0.79
CA ILE A 379 1.34 22.41 0.68
C ILE A 379 1.35 23.17 2.01
N ARG A 380 1.15 22.48 3.15
CA ARG A 380 1.23 23.13 4.47
C ARG A 380 2.56 23.84 4.69
N GLN A 381 3.67 23.23 4.28
CA GLN A 381 4.99 23.84 4.41
C GLN A 381 5.12 25.09 3.53
N LEU A 382 4.68 25.04 2.28
CA LEU A 382 4.65 26.21 1.39
C LEU A 382 3.79 27.35 1.93
N LEU A 383 2.65 27.02 2.54
CA LEU A 383 1.79 28.00 3.22
C LEU A 383 2.52 28.64 4.41
N ILE A 384 3.19 27.84 5.26
CA ILE A 384 3.97 28.33 6.41
C ILE A 384 5.11 29.24 5.95
N ASP A 385 5.87 28.82 4.94
CA ASP A 385 7.03 29.56 4.47
C ASP A 385 6.64 30.87 3.78
N GLY A 386 5.57 30.85 2.97
CA GLY A 386 5.02 32.06 2.37
C GLY A 386 4.43 33.04 3.38
N ILE A 387 3.80 32.53 4.46
CA ILE A 387 3.34 33.35 5.60
C ILE A 387 4.52 33.96 6.35
N LYS A 388 5.58 33.19 6.65
CA LYS A 388 6.76 33.69 7.36
C LYS A 388 7.56 34.70 6.57
N ALA A 389 7.64 34.52 5.26
CA ALA A 389 8.37 35.40 4.36
C ALA A 389 7.59 36.68 4.03
N SER A 390 6.31 36.78 4.38
CA SER A 390 5.47 37.94 4.10
C SER A 390 5.75 39.09 5.06
N ASP A 391 5.96 40.28 4.52
CA ASP A 391 6.08 41.53 5.29
C ASP A 391 4.70 42.09 5.71
N ASN A 392 3.60 41.52 5.20
CA ASN A 392 2.25 42.03 5.38
C ASN A 392 1.50 41.37 6.56
N THR A 393 1.65 41.94 7.75
CA THR A 393 1.21 41.32 9.01
C THR A 393 -0.30 41.10 9.16
N THR A 394 -1.17 41.96 8.60
CA THR A 394 -2.62 41.87 8.80
C THR A 394 -3.26 40.79 7.93
N GLN A 395 -3.00 40.82 6.61
CA GLN A 395 -3.49 39.82 5.66
C GLN A 395 -2.93 38.43 5.96
N THR A 396 -1.67 38.37 6.40
CA THR A 396 -1.02 37.12 6.83
C THR A 396 -1.73 36.50 8.03
N GLN A 397 -2.14 37.30 9.02
CA GLN A 397 -2.87 36.81 10.18
C GLN A 397 -4.29 36.32 9.80
N GLN A 398 -5.00 37.06 8.95
CA GLN A 398 -6.33 36.67 8.44
C GLN A 398 -6.28 35.34 7.67
N LEU A 399 -5.31 35.20 6.76
CA LEU A 399 -5.12 33.96 6.01
C LEU A 399 -4.75 32.79 6.93
N ARG A 400 -3.92 33.03 7.94
CA ARG A 400 -3.52 32.00 8.91
C ARG A 400 -4.71 31.46 9.72
N GLU A 401 -5.58 32.34 10.20
CA GLU A 401 -6.80 31.95 10.93
C GLU A 401 -7.73 31.12 10.04
N PHE A 402 -7.96 31.56 8.80
CA PHE A 402 -8.75 30.82 7.82
C PHE A 402 -8.18 29.42 7.56
N LEU A 403 -6.87 29.29 7.36
CA LEU A 403 -6.21 28.01 7.09
C LEU A 403 -6.24 27.04 8.28
N ILE A 404 -6.22 27.56 9.53
CA ILE A 404 -6.38 26.74 10.74
C ILE A 404 -7.81 26.19 10.80
N ASP A 405 -8.82 27.03 10.56
CA ASP A 405 -10.23 26.62 10.56
C ASP A 405 -10.51 25.54 9.51
N TYR A 406 -9.86 25.63 8.35
CA TYR A 406 -9.94 24.63 7.27
C TYR A 406 -8.92 23.49 7.40
N LYS A 407 -8.16 23.40 8.49
CA LYS A 407 -7.22 22.30 8.84
C LYS A 407 -6.06 22.09 7.84
N TRP A 408 -5.60 23.17 7.23
CA TRP A 408 -4.45 23.22 6.33
C TRP A 408 -3.18 23.78 6.99
N LEU A 409 -3.32 24.48 8.13
CA LEU A 409 -2.26 24.81 9.07
C LEU A 409 -2.52 24.12 10.41
#